data_AF-A0A7W1C5I5-F1
#
_entry.id   AF-A0A7W1C5I5-F1
#
_cell.length_a   1.000
_cell.length_b   1.000
_cell.length_c   1.000
_cell.angle_alpha   90.00
_cell.angle_beta   90.00
_cell.angle_gamma   90.00
#
_symmetry.space_group_name_H-M   'P 1'
#
loop_
_entity.id
_entity.type
_entity.pdbx_description
1 polymer ?
#
loop_
_entity_poly.entity_id
_entity_poly.type
_entity_poly.pdbx_seq_one_letter_code
_entity_poly.pdbx_strand_id
1 'polypeptide(L)'
;MSCATSEGSGWRRRQPSGHEGGGALSEARRTLDALVEAAQAGRPVVLATIVRARGSTPRGVGSRMVIDPAEGLVGTIGGGCGEAQVIA
;
A
#
# COMPACT_ATOMS: atom_id res chain seq x y z
N MET A 1 -3.50 12.10 -18.20
CA MET A 1 -3.37 12.62 -16.83
C MET A 1 -2.30 11.81 -16.13
N SER A 2 -1.11 12.37 -15.93
CA SER A 2 -0.03 11.73 -15.16
C SER A 2 -0.26 12.07 -13.70
N CYS A 3 -0.50 11.07 -12.86
CA CYS A 3 -0.56 11.28 -11.41
C CYS A 3 0.84 11.11 -10.84
N ALA A 4 1.22 11.96 -9.87
CA ALA A 4 2.46 11.79 -9.13
C ALA A 4 2.46 10.38 -8.51
N THR A 5 3.38 9.51 -8.96
CA THR A 5 3.57 8.19 -8.34
C THR A 5 4.15 8.37 -6.94
N SER A 6 4.23 7.29 -6.16
CA SER A 6 4.92 7.31 -4.86
C SER A 6 6.30 7.98 -4.94
N GLU A 7 7.00 7.82 -6.07
CA GLU A 7 8.31 8.40 -6.34
C GLU A 7 8.35 9.94 -6.34
N GLY A 8 7.23 10.60 -6.68
CA GLY A 8 7.11 12.06 -6.66
C GLY A 8 6.61 12.66 -5.33
N SER A 9 6.05 11.82 -4.46
CA SER A 9 5.42 12.25 -3.19
C SER A 9 6.36 12.26 -1.97
N GLY A 10 7.62 11.83 -2.14
CA GLY A 10 8.58 11.64 -1.04
C GLY A 10 8.41 10.32 -0.28
N TRP A 11 7.32 9.57 -0.53
CA TRP A 11 7.07 8.28 0.10
C TRP A 11 7.85 7.15 -0.57
N ARG A 12 8.69 6.47 0.22
CA ARG A 12 9.41 5.26 -0.21
C ARG A 12 8.56 4.03 0.03
N ARG A 13 8.47 3.14 -0.97
CA ARG A 13 7.84 1.83 -0.81
C ARG A 13 8.85 0.83 -0.25
N ARG A 14 8.44 0.06 0.75
CA ARG A 14 9.19 -1.12 1.20
C ARG A 14 8.92 -2.28 0.26
N GLN A 15 9.78 -2.43 -0.74
CA GLN A 15 9.84 -3.60 -1.61
C GLN A 15 10.99 -4.50 -1.16
N PRO A 16 10.77 -5.82 -0.94
CA PRO A 16 11.89 -6.74 -0.88
C PRO A 16 12.56 -6.81 -2.26
N SER A 17 13.88 -6.98 -2.27
CA SER A 17 14.68 -7.11 -3.48
C SER A 17 14.37 -8.44 -4.19
N GLY A 18 13.34 -8.46 -5.05
CA GLY A 18 12.98 -9.64 -5.83
C GLY A 18 11.60 -9.51 -6.46
N HIS A 19 11.53 -9.66 -7.78
CA HIS A 19 10.29 -9.68 -8.55
C HIS A 19 9.71 -11.12 -8.55
N GLU A 20 9.61 -11.75 -7.38
CA GLU A 20 9.00 -13.07 -7.28
C GLU A 20 7.50 -12.89 -7.07
N GLY A 21 6.71 -13.52 -7.94
CA GLY A 21 5.26 -13.46 -7.95
C GLY A 21 4.65 -13.97 -6.64
N GLY A 22 4.54 -13.08 -5.66
CA GLY A 22 3.83 -13.32 -4.43
C GLY A 22 2.33 -13.27 -4.70
N GLY A 23 1.65 -14.40 -4.59
CA GLY A 23 0.19 -14.44 -4.69
C GLY A 23 -0.47 -13.47 -3.70
N ALA A 24 -1.73 -13.10 -3.95
CA ALA A 24 -2.47 -12.11 -3.17
C ALA A 24 -2.43 -12.32 -1.64
N LEU A 25 -2.34 -13.57 -1.18
CA LEU A 25 -2.20 -13.92 0.25
C LEU A 25 -0.88 -13.40 0.86
N SER A 26 0.22 -13.47 0.12
CA SER A 26 1.53 -13.01 0.59
C SER A 26 1.60 -11.48 0.72
N GLU A 27 0.94 -10.75 -0.19
CA GLU A 27 0.82 -9.30 -0.12
C GLU A 27 -0.09 -8.88 1.03
N ALA A 28 -1.25 -9.55 1.18
CA ALA A 28 -2.14 -9.31 2.31
C ALA A 28 -1.47 -9.56 3.67
N ARG A 29 -0.67 -10.64 3.78
CA ARG A 29 0.08 -10.97 4.98
C ARG A 29 1.08 -9.87 5.34
N ARG A 30 1.87 -9.38 4.38
CA ARG A 30 2.84 -8.30 4.61
C ARG A 30 2.20 -7.03 5.13
N THR A 31 1.07 -6.63 4.55
CA THR A 31 0.35 -5.43 5.00
C THR A 31 -0.19 -5.60 6.43
N LEU A 32 -0.69 -6.79 6.77
CA LEU A 32 -1.16 -7.09 8.13
C LEU A 32 -0.01 -7.15 9.14
N ASP A 33 1.12 -7.75 8.77
CA ASP A 33 2.29 -7.84 9.65
C ASP A 33 2.83 -6.44 9.99
N ALA A 34 2.97 -5.56 8.99
CA ALA A 34 3.37 -4.18 9.20
C ALA A 34 2.40 -3.40 10.09
N LEU A 35 1.09 -3.64 9.95
CA LEU A 35 0.06 -3.02 10.79
C LEU A 35 0.18 -3.49 12.24
N VAL A 36 0.40 -4.79 12.47
CA VAL A 36 0.59 -5.37 13.80
C VAL A 36 1.86 -4.83 14.46
N GLU A 37 2.97 -4.77 13.72
CA GLU A 37 4.23 -4.20 14.21
C GLU A 37 4.07 -2.74 14.63
N ALA A 38 3.41 -1.92 13.81
CA ALA A 38 3.13 -0.53 14.16
C ALA A 38 2.23 -0.40 15.40
N ALA A 39 1.19 -1.22 15.49
CA ALA A 39 0.28 -1.23 16.63
C ALA A 39 1.00 -1.65 17.93
N GLN A 40 1.85 -2.67 17.88
CA GLN A 40 2.67 -3.11 19.02
C GLN A 40 3.67 -2.05 19.46
N ALA A 41 4.21 -1.28 18.52
CA ALA A 41 5.11 -0.16 18.81
C ALA A 41 4.38 1.13 19.23
N GLY A 42 3.05 1.14 19.30
CA GLY A 42 2.25 2.34 19.60
C GLY A 42 2.40 3.45 18.54
N ARG A 43 2.81 3.10 17.32
CA ARG A 43 3.08 4.06 16.24
C ARG A 43 1.80 4.30 15.42
N PRO A 44 1.42 5.57 15.19
CA PRO A 44 0.25 5.88 14.37
C PRO A 44 0.52 5.57 12.89
N VAL A 45 -0.39 4.83 12.27
CA VAL A 45 -0.34 4.44 10.86
C VAL A 45 -1.74 4.47 10.24
N VAL A 46 -1.83 4.51 8.91
CA VAL A 46 -3.08 4.42 8.17
C VAL A 46 -3.14 3.12 7.37
N LEU A 47 -4.29 2.44 7.42
CA LEU A 47 -4.60 1.30 6.55
C LEU A 47 -5.62 1.72 5.47
N ALA A 48 -5.16 1.83 4.23
CA ALA A 48 -6.03 2.03 3.09
C ALA A 48 -6.53 0.67 2.56
N THR A 49 -7.83 0.52 2.31
CA THR A 49 -8.44 -0.71 1.76
C THR A 49 -9.40 -0.37 0.63
N ILE A 50 -9.29 -1.06 -0.51
CA ILE A 50 -10.31 -0.98 -1.56
C ILE A 50 -11.54 -1.76 -1.09
N VAL A 51 -12.62 -1.05 -0.75
CA VAL A 51 -13.90 -1.65 -0.33
C VAL A 51 -14.84 -1.90 -1.51
N ARG A 52 -14.66 -1.19 -2.62
CA ARG A 52 -15.45 -1.32 -3.85
C ARG A 52 -14.63 -0.86 -5.06
N ALA A 53 -14.80 -1.51 -6.20
CA ALA A 53 -14.27 -1.08 -7.49
C ALA A 53 -15.39 -1.13 -8.55
N ARG A 54 -15.30 -0.28 -9.57
CA ARG A 54 -16.21 -0.26 -10.72
C ARG A 54 -15.40 -0.11 -12.01
N GLY A 55 -15.68 -0.95 -13.00
CA GLY A 55 -14.93 -0.99 -14.25
C GLY A 55 -13.60 -1.74 -14.12
N SER A 56 -12.70 -1.56 -15.10
CA SER A 56 -11.39 -2.21 -15.13
C SER A 56 -10.41 -1.48 -14.21
N THR A 57 -10.19 -2.01 -13.01
CA THR A 57 -9.19 -1.50 -12.07
C THR A 57 -8.02 -2.49 -11.93
N PRO A 58 -6.76 -2.02 -11.87
CA PRO A 58 -5.58 -2.88 -11.78
C PRO A 58 -5.46 -3.64 -10.44
N ARG A 59 -6.27 -3.25 -9.45
CA ARG A 59 -6.40 -3.89 -8.14
C ARG A 59 -7.87 -4.06 -7.79
N GLY A 60 -8.19 -5.15 -7.11
CA GLY A 60 -9.55 -5.55 -6.75
C GLY A 60 -9.94 -5.15 -5.33
N VAL A 61 -11.20 -5.39 -4.99
CA VAL A 61 -11.69 -5.27 -3.61
C VAL A 61 -10.82 -6.12 -2.68
N GLY A 62 -10.45 -5.55 -1.53
CA GLY A 62 -9.58 -6.20 -0.55
C GLY A 62 -8.08 -5.95 -0.75
N SER A 63 -7.65 -5.26 -1.82
CA SER A 63 -6.29 -4.71 -1.88
C SER A 63 -6.08 -3.68 -0.78
N ARG A 64 -4.89 -3.70 -0.15
CA ARG A 64 -4.58 -2.92 1.03
C ARG A 64 -3.19 -2.29 0.96
N MET A 65 -3.03 -1.14 1.58
CA MET A 65 -1.76 -0.45 1.75
C MET A 65 -1.66 0.15 3.15
N VAL A 66 -0.55 -0.11 3.86
CA VAL A 66 -0.19 0.62 5.07
C VAL A 66 0.64 1.83 4.70
N ILE A 67 0.32 2.96 5.30
CA ILE A 67 1.04 4.22 5.23
C ILE A 67 1.62 4.48 6.62
N ASP A 68 2.94 4.31 6.75
CA ASP A 68 3.67 4.50 7.99
C ASP A 68 4.68 5.66 7.82
N PRO A 69 4.51 6.80 8.50
CA PRO A 69 5.43 7.94 8.38
C PRO A 69 6.87 7.65 8.79
N ALA A 70 7.08 6.68 9.68
CA ALA A 70 8.41 6.31 10.14
C ALA A 70 9.12 5.37 9.16
N GLU A 71 8.36 4.60 8.40
CA GLU A 71 8.91 3.43 7.73
C GLU A 71 8.48 3.22 6.26
N GLY A 72 7.61 4.10 5.75
CA GLY A 72 7.16 4.12 4.36
C GLY A 72 5.92 3.27 4.07
N LEU A 73 5.74 2.97 2.78
CA LEU A 73 4.53 2.29 2.28
C LEU A 73 4.73 0.77 2.21
N VAL A 74 3.74 0.00 2.70
CA VAL A 74 3.69 -1.47 2.58
C VAL A 74 2.40 -1.90 1.89
N GLY A 75 2.51 -2.73 0.85
CA GLY A 75 1.37 -3.12 0.01
C GLY A 75 1.03 -2.08 -1.07
N THR A 76 -0.10 -2.25 -1.76
CA THR A 76 -0.59 -1.33 -2.79
C THR A 76 -2.11 -1.38 -2.95
N ILE A 77 -2.72 -0.23 -3.26
CA ILE A 77 -4.13 -0.14 -3.70
C ILE A 77 -4.26 0.18 -5.19
N GLY A 78 -3.17 0.15 -5.97
CA GLY A 78 -3.23 0.42 -7.41
C GLY A 78 -1.97 0.97 -8.07
N GLY A 79 -0.91 1.24 -7.30
CA GLY A 79 0.42 1.58 -7.84
C GLY A 79 0.54 2.90 -8.59
N GLY A 80 -0.45 3.79 -8.52
CA GLY A 80 -0.54 5.00 -9.36
C GLY A 80 -1.46 6.05 -8.75
N CYS A 81 -2.33 6.66 -9.56
CA CYS A 81 -3.23 7.75 -9.16
C CYS A 81 -4.00 7.50 -7.85
N GLY A 82 -4.49 6.27 -7.65
CA GLY A 82 -5.25 5.93 -6.44
C GLY A 82 -4.41 6.02 -5.17
N GLU A 83 -3.13 5.67 -5.22
CA GLU A 83 -2.22 5.83 -4.07
C GLU A 83 -1.92 7.31 -3.84
N ALA A 84 -1.66 8.07 -4.92
CA ALA A 84 -1.39 9.50 -4.84
C ALA A 84 -2.53 10.28 -4.17
N GLN A 85 -3.78 9.95 -4.49
CA GLN A 85 -4.96 10.59 -3.91
C GLN A 85 -5.17 10.28 -2.43
N VAL A 86 -4.72 9.12 -1.96
CA VAL A 86 -4.83 8.72 -0.55
C VAL A 86 -3.72 9.35 0.30
N ILE A 87 -2.58 9.65 -0.33
CA ILE A 87 -1.38 10.16 0.33
C ILE A 87 -1.32 11.70 0.34
N ALA A 88 -1.91 12.37 -0.67
CA ALA A 88 -1.97 13.83 -0.79
C ALA A 88 -2.79 14.48 0.33
#